data_AF-A0A3L6JA57-F1
#
_entry.id   AF-A0A3L6JA57-F1
#
_cell.length_a   1.000
_cell.length_b   1.000
_cell.length_c   1.000
_cell.angle_alpha   90.00
_cell.angle_beta   90.00
_cell.angle_gamma   90.00
#
_symmetry.space_group_name_H-M   'P 1'
#
loop_
_entity.id
_entity.type
_entity.pdbx_description
1 polymer ?
#
loop_
_entity_poly.entity_id
_entity_poly.type
_entity_poly.pdbx_seq_one_letter_code
_entity_poly.pdbx_strand_id
1 'polypeptide(L)'
;MYNRIYMSNAKVGSIIDSIFDELAAAEKKHPEWPEDKIHAVAIMVEEAGESMQAVLDYTYANGDIEHLKKELAQTGAMCLRVLMHL
;
A
#
# COMPACT_ATOMS: atom_id res chain seq x y z
N MET A 1 -8.84 -23.74 5.36
CA MET A 1 -9.52 -23.61 6.66
C MET A 1 -9.53 -22.13 7.01
N TYR A 2 -10.62 -21.41 6.69
CA TYR A 2 -10.68 -19.96 6.93
C TYR A 2 -11.05 -19.70 8.39
N ASN A 3 -10.10 -19.13 9.13
CA ASN A 3 -10.36 -18.65 10.47
C ASN A 3 -10.96 -17.25 10.34
N ARG A 4 -12.27 -17.10 10.54
CA ARG A 4 -12.92 -15.78 10.52
C ARG A 4 -12.63 -15.08 11.85
N ILE A 5 -11.45 -14.48 11.93
CA ILE A 5 -11.06 -13.62 13.05
C ILE A 5 -11.63 -12.24 12.75
N TYR A 6 -12.68 -11.84 13.47
CA TYR A 6 -13.11 -10.45 13.45
C TYR A 6 -12.00 -9.61 14.08
N MET A 7 -11.33 -8.81 13.26
CA MET A 7 -10.29 -7.90 13.71
C MET A 7 -10.95 -6.78 14.53
N SER A 8 -10.32 -6.34 15.62
CA SER A 8 -10.87 -5.24 16.42
C SER A 8 -10.89 -3.95 15.60
N ASN A 9 -11.89 -3.10 15.83
CA ASN A 9 -11.98 -1.78 15.18
C ASN A 9 -10.71 -0.95 15.41
N ALA A 10 -10.08 -1.06 16.58
CA ALA A 10 -8.82 -0.38 16.88
C ALA A 10 -7.68 -0.85 15.97
N LYS A 11 -7.57 -2.16 15.70
CA LYS A 11 -6.53 -2.70 14.82
C LYS A 11 -6.78 -2.30 13.36
N VAL A 12 -8.03 -2.35 12.91
CA VAL A 12 -8.39 -1.85 11.57
C VAL A 12 -8.06 -0.36 11.45
N GLY A 13 -8.41 0.45 12.46
CA GLY A 13 -8.07 1.87 12.52
C GLY A 13 -6.57 2.11 12.30
N SER A 14 -5.72 1.46 13.10
CA SER A 14 -4.26 1.62 12.95
C SER A 14 -3.71 1.23 11.58
N ILE A 15 -4.33 0.24 10.90
CA ILE A 15 -3.93 -0.16 9.55
C ILE A 15 -4.34 0.91 8.54
N ILE A 16 -5.55 1.45 8.68
CA ILE A 16 -6.03 2.55 7.83
C ILE A 16 -5.16 3.80 8.04
N ASP A 17 -4.80 4.13 9.28
CA ASP A 17 -3.91 5.26 9.59
C ASP A 17 -2.56 5.11 8.86
N SER A 18 -1.97 3.91 8.84
CA SER A 18 -0.71 3.66 8.10
C SER A 18 -0.82 3.90 6.59
N ILE A 19 -1.99 3.63 5.99
CA ILE A 19 -2.23 3.94 4.58
C ILE A 19 -2.30 5.45 4.35
N PHE A 20 -2.92 6.20 5.27
CA PHE A 20 -2.98 7.66 5.18
C PHE A 20 -1.61 8.31 5.39
N ASP A 21 -0.79 7.77 6.28
CA ASP A 21 0.59 8.25 6.48
C ASP A 21 1.42 8.08 5.20
N GLU A 22 1.32 6.93 4.53
CA GLU A 22 2.01 6.70 3.25
C GLU A 22 1.43 7.55 2.11
N LEU A 23 0.13 7.80 2.09
CA LEU A 23 -0.49 8.74 1.13
C LEU A 23 0.08 10.14 1.29
N ALA A 24 0.15 10.66 2.51
CA ALA A 24 0.71 11.97 2.80
C ALA A 24 2.21 12.04 2.45
N ALA A 25 2.96 10.97 2.73
CA ALA A 25 4.37 10.87 2.35
C ALA A 25 4.56 10.88 0.82
N ALA A 26 3.72 10.14 0.09
CA ALA A 26 3.77 10.07 -1.37
C ALA A 26 3.37 11.39 -2.04
N GLU A 27 2.34 12.09 -1.55
CA GLU A 27 1.98 13.43 -2.03
C GLU A 27 3.08 14.46 -1.78
N LYS A 28 3.75 14.37 -0.63
CA LYS A 28 4.89 15.23 -0.33
C LYS A 28 6.09 14.95 -1.23
N LYS A 29 6.39 13.68 -1.51
CA LYS A 29 7.53 13.25 -2.33
C LYS A 29 7.29 13.49 -3.82
N HIS A 30 6.06 13.27 -4.27
CA HIS A 30 5.62 13.40 -5.65
C HIS A 30 4.38 14.30 -5.68
N PRO A 31 4.53 15.63 -5.66
CA PRO A 31 3.39 16.55 -5.57
C PRO A 31 2.53 16.59 -6.84
N GLU A 32 3.12 16.32 -7.99
CA GLU A 32 2.40 16.18 -9.25
C GLU A 32 1.84 14.78 -9.40
N TRP A 33 0.68 14.66 -10.05
CA TRP A 33 0.04 13.38 -10.36
C TRP A 33 -0.35 13.34 -11.84
N PRO A 34 -0.14 12.21 -12.54
CA PRO A 34 -0.50 12.11 -13.94
C PRO A 34 -2.00 12.24 -14.18
N GLU A 35 -2.39 13.05 -15.16
CA GLU A 35 -3.78 13.13 -15.65
C GLU A 35 -4.18 11.89 -16.46
N ASP A 36 -3.21 11.30 -17.18
CA ASP A 36 -3.37 10.05 -17.92
C ASP A 36 -3.64 8.88 -16.97
N LYS A 37 -4.80 8.25 -17.14
CA LYS A 37 -5.26 7.17 -16.25
C LYS A 37 -4.42 5.90 -16.39
N ILE A 38 -3.84 5.64 -17.56
CA ILE A 38 -2.94 4.50 -17.74
C ILE A 38 -1.69 4.71 -16.90
N HIS A 39 -1.05 5.87 -16.98
CA HIS A 39 0.10 6.22 -16.16
C HIS A 39 -0.24 6.21 -14.66
N ALA A 40 -1.36 6.81 -14.24
CA ALA A 40 -1.78 6.81 -12.83
C ALA A 40 -1.95 5.38 -12.27
N VAL A 41 -2.60 4.50 -13.02
CA VAL A 41 -2.78 3.09 -12.61
C VAL A 41 -1.46 2.33 -12.66
N ALA A 42 -0.56 2.63 -13.60
CA ALA A 42 0.76 2.01 -13.67
C ALA A 42 1.60 2.27 -12.41
N ILE A 43 1.57 3.49 -11.85
CA ILE A 43 2.22 3.82 -10.57
C ILE A 43 1.66 2.97 -9.44
N MET A 44 0.33 2.78 -9.37
CA MET A 44 -0.28 1.90 -8.36
C MET A 44 0.14 0.43 -8.54
N VAL A 45 0.25 -0.05 -9.78
CA VAL A 45 0.70 -1.42 -10.08
C VAL A 45 2.16 -1.65 -9.67
N GLU A 46 3.01 -0.62 -9.76
CA GLU A 46 4.40 -0.68 -9.29
C GLU A 46 4.48 -1.05 -7.81
N GLU A 47 3.76 -0.33 -6.94
CA GLU A 47 3.70 -0.62 -5.49
C GLU A 47 3.10 -2.00 -5.19
N ALA A 48 2.09 -2.42 -5.97
CA ALA A 48 1.53 -3.77 -5.84
C ALA A 48 2.57 -4.85 -6.19
N GLY A 49 3.45 -4.57 -7.15
CA GLY A 49 4.61 -5.40 -7.46
C GLY A 49 5.62 -5.46 -6.32
N GLU A 50 5.94 -4.32 -5.70
CA GLU A 50 6.82 -4.24 -4.53
C GLU A 50 6.26 -5.01 -3.33
N SER A 51 4.94 -4.93 -3.09
CA SER A 51 4.25 -5.76 -2.10
C SER A 51 4.41 -7.25 -2.36
N MET A 52 4.29 -7.68 -3.62
CA MET A 52 4.49 -9.08 -4.00
C MET A 52 5.94 -9.51 -3.77
N GLN A 53 6.91 -8.65 -4.09
CA GLN A 53 8.32 -8.91 -3.82
C GLN A 53 8.58 -9.03 -2.30
N ALA A 54 8.08 -8.10 -1.50
CA ALA A 54 8.28 -8.09 -0.05
C ALA A 54 7.70 -9.34 0.64
N VAL A 55 6.56 -9.88 0.17
CA VAL A 55 6.03 -11.12 0.74
C VAL A 55 6.85 -12.34 0.32
N LEU A 56 7.40 -12.36 -0.90
CA LEU A 56 8.32 -13.42 -1.32
C LEU A 56 9.59 -13.40 -0.48
N ASP A 57 10.15 -12.22 -0.23
CA ASP A 57 11.35 -12.05 0.60
C ASP A 57 11.09 -12.43 2.05
N TYR A 58 9.93 -12.07 2.62
CA TYR A 58 9.55 -12.49 3.97
C TYR A 58 9.31 -14.01 4.07
N THR A 59 8.77 -14.64 3.02
CA THR A 59 8.38 -16.06 3.05
C THR A 59 9.54 -17.00 2.75
N TYR A 60 10.39 -16.63 1.78
CA TYR A 60 11.40 -17.51 1.20
C TYR A 60 12.83 -17.01 1.41
N ALA A 61 13.01 -15.78 1.88
CA ALA A 61 14.30 -15.23 2.27
C ALA A 61 14.25 -14.79 3.75
N ASN A 62 15.23 -13.98 4.17
CA ASN A 62 15.26 -13.38 5.51
C ASN A 62 14.68 -11.95 5.47
N GLY A 63 13.60 -11.75 4.72
CA GLY A 63 12.91 -10.45 4.61
C GLY A 63 12.20 -10.05 5.91
N ASP A 64 12.00 -8.75 6.09
CA ASP A 64 11.39 -8.16 7.27
C ASP A 64 9.85 -8.02 7.13
N ILE A 65 9.12 -8.42 8.16
CA ILE A 65 7.65 -8.27 8.21
C ILE A 65 7.23 -6.79 8.23
N GLU A 66 8.03 -5.90 8.82
CA GLU A 66 7.72 -4.47 8.83
C GLU A 66 7.87 -3.86 7.43
N HIS A 67 8.80 -4.34 6.62
CA HIS A 67 8.91 -3.97 5.22
C HIS A 67 7.67 -4.39 4.43
N LEU A 68 7.21 -5.65 4.58
CA LEU A 68 5.97 -6.10 3.94
C LEU A 68 4.75 -5.24 4.34
N LYS A 69 4.61 -4.89 5.63
CA LYS A 69 3.53 -4.01 6.08
C LYS A 69 3.59 -2.64 5.41
N LYS A 70 4.79 -2.10 5.26
CA LYS A 70 5.03 -0.81 4.63
C LYS A 70 4.64 -0.84 3.14
N GLU A 71 5.08 -1.84 2.39
CA GLU A 71 4.74 -1.97 0.96
C GLU A 71 3.23 -2.12 0.73
N LEU A 72 2.55 -2.88 1.61
CA LEU A 72 1.09 -3.01 1.57
C LEU A 72 0.39 -1.67 1.87
N ALA A 73 0.92 -0.88 2.80
CA ALA A 73 0.38 0.45 3.10
C ALA A 73 0.59 1.42 1.94
N GLN A 74 1.77 1.42 1.31
CA GLN A 74 2.06 2.21 0.10
C GLN A 74 1.13 1.83 -1.07
N THR A 75 0.90 0.54 -1.28
CA THR A 75 -0.04 0.04 -2.29
C THR A 75 -1.46 0.54 -2.04
N GLY A 76 -1.92 0.47 -0.79
CA GLY A 76 -3.20 1.05 -0.38
C GLY A 76 -3.25 2.56 -0.63
N ALA A 77 -2.18 3.27 -0.32
CA ALA A 77 -2.07 4.72 -0.54
C ALA A 77 -2.19 5.07 -2.02
N MET A 78 -1.53 4.31 -2.92
CA MET A 78 -1.64 4.56 -4.36
C MET A 78 -3.03 4.23 -4.90
N CYS A 79 -3.72 3.23 -4.36
CA CYS A 79 -5.12 2.99 -4.68
C CYS A 79 -5.99 4.20 -4.34
N LEU A 80 -5.83 4.79 -3.15
CA LEU A 80 -6.54 6.01 -2.76
C LEU A 80 -6.20 7.17 -3.69
N ARG A 81 -4.92 7.36 -3.99
CA ARG A 81 -4.46 8.47 -4.83
C ARG A 81 -4.99 8.40 -6.25
N VAL A 82 -5.07 7.20 -6.84
CA VAL A 82 -5.74 6.98 -8.13
C VAL A 82 -7.21 7.38 -8.04
N LEU A 83 -7.94 6.89 -7.03
CA LEU A 83 -9.37 7.18 -6.85
C LEU A 83 -9.66 8.68 -6.65
N MET A 84 -8.79 9.40 -5.95
CA MET A 84 -8.90 10.85 -5.75
C MET A 84 -8.79 11.67 -7.03
N HIS A 85 -8.19 11.09 -8.09
CA HIS A 85 -7.91 11.76 -9.37
C HIS A 85 -8.63 11.11 -10.57
N LEU A 86 -9.66 10.30 -10.32
CA LEU A 86 -10.61 9.86 -11.35
C LEU A 86 -11.60 10.97 -11.70
#